data_AF-A0A1F1UUR5-F1
#
_entry.id   AF-A0A1F1UUR5-F1
#
_cell.length_a   1.000
_cell.length_b   1.000
_cell.length_c   1.000
_cell.angle_alpha   90.00
_cell.angle_beta   90.00
_cell.angle_gamma   90.00
#
_symmetry.space_group_name_H-M   'P 1'
#
loop_
_entity.id
_entity.type
_entity.pdbx_description
1 polymer ?
#
loop_
_entity_poly.entity_id
_entity_poly.type
_entity_poly.pdbx_seq_one_letter_code
_entity_poly.pdbx_strand_id
1 'polypeptide(L)'
;MLSIQASDILANVESNKISQEEARATLEQIDMLERDAQHKPTPLWAYVILGTLFGVTAAGLILRWTYWWALFAVIIIACIAITVRDHNRNVRPSMKQPIQEDPETNWGSALMPLVFMPIVWLVPEGSVVGATIAGILAAAAIIVTGYYWEKNR
;
A
#
# COMPACT_ATOMS: atom_id res chain seq x y z
N MET A 1 -9.80 -1.22 -54.06
CA MET A 1 -10.11 -2.39 -53.21
C MET A 1 -10.03 -2.10 -51.70
N LEU A 2 -9.26 -1.11 -51.22
CA LEU A 2 -9.21 -0.71 -49.80
C LEU A 2 -10.38 0.15 -49.29
N SER A 3 -11.18 0.77 -50.18
CA SER A 3 -12.29 1.65 -49.76
C SER A 3 -13.54 0.90 -49.30
N ILE A 4 -13.74 -0.33 -49.79
CA ILE A 4 -14.92 -1.16 -49.49
C ILE A 4 -14.84 -1.72 -48.06
N GLN A 5 -13.63 -2.08 -47.62
CA GLN A 5 -13.42 -2.62 -46.28
C GLN A 5 -13.59 -1.56 -45.18
N ALA A 6 -13.21 -0.31 -45.45
CA ALA A 6 -13.39 0.80 -44.52
C ALA A 6 -14.86 1.23 -44.43
N SER A 7 -15.61 1.22 -45.54
CA SER A 7 -17.05 1.48 -45.54
C SER A 7 -17.83 0.36 -44.85
N ASP A 8 -17.42 -0.90 -45.02
CA ASP A 8 -18.06 -2.03 -44.34
C ASP A 8 -17.79 -2.02 -42.83
N ILE A 9 -16.61 -1.59 -42.37
CA ILE A 9 -16.33 -1.43 -40.94
C ILE A 9 -17.13 -0.26 -40.35
N LEU A 10 -17.19 0.88 -41.04
CA LEU A 10 -17.99 2.03 -40.58
C LEU A 10 -19.49 1.74 -40.59
N ALA A 11 -19.99 1.05 -41.63
CA ALA A 11 -21.39 0.63 -41.72
C ALA A 11 -21.75 -0.45 -40.69
N ASN A 12 -20.81 -1.32 -40.30
CA ASN A 12 -21.03 -2.30 -39.23
C ASN A 12 -21.02 -1.64 -37.84
N VAL A 13 -20.22 -0.58 -37.63
CA VAL A 13 -20.26 0.25 -36.41
C VAL A 13 -21.55 1.08 -36.34
N GLU A 14 -22.06 1.56 -37.47
CA GLU A 14 -23.28 2.37 -37.56
C GLU A 14 -24.57 1.52 -37.54
N SER A 15 -24.52 0.28 -38.05
CA SER A 15 -25.62 -0.69 -38.02
C SER A 15 -25.76 -1.42 -36.70
N ASN A 16 -24.71 -1.48 -35.88
CA ASN A 16 -24.82 -1.96 -34.52
C ASN A 16 -25.39 -0.84 -33.65
N LYS A 17 -26.70 -0.61 -33.78
CA LYS A 17 -27.49 0.11 -32.78
C LYS A 17 -27.42 -0.71 -31.49
N ILE A 18 -26.31 -0.59 -30.78
CA ILE A 18 -26.17 -1.03 -29.40
C ILE A 18 -27.42 -0.49 -28.72
N SER A 19 -28.31 -1.38 -28.29
CA SER A 19 -29.55 -0.97 -27.63
C SER A 19 -29.14 -0.05 -26.48
N GLN A 20 -29.89 1.02 -26.24
CA GLN A 20 -29.58 1.93 -25.13
C GLN A 20 -29.46 1.16 -23.80
N GLU A 21 -30.13 0.01 -23.70
CA GLU A 21 -30.04 -0.95 -22.60
C GLU A 21 -28.72 -1.73 -22.59
N GLU A 22 -28.21 -2.18 -23.74
CA GLU A 22 -26.88 -2.81 -23.86
C GLU A 22 -25.74 -1.81 -23.59
N ALA A 23 -25.89 -0.57 -24.04
CA ALA A 23 -24.94 0.51 -23.74
C ALA A 23 -24.91 0.82 -22.24
N ARG A 24 -26.08 0.88 -21.58
CA ARG A 24 -26.18 1.05 -20.12
C ARG A 24 -25.62 -0.15 -19.36
N ALA A 25 -25.93 -1.37 -19.78
CA ALA A 25 -25.40 -2.58 -19.15
C ALA A 25 -23.87 -2.66 -19.30
N THR A 26 -23.33 -2.22 -20.42
CA THR A 26 -21.88 -2.13 -20.65
C THR A 26 -21.25 -1.03 -19.79
N LEU A 27 -21.90 0.13 -19.67
CA LEU A 27 -21.44 1.22 -18.79
C LEU A 27 -21.51 0.84 -17.31
N GLU A 28 -22.55 0.13 -16.87
CA GLU A 28 -22.64 -0.40 -15.50
C GLU A 28 -21.56 -1.46 -15.24
N GLN A 29 -21.26 -2.32 -16.21
CA GLN A 29 -20.15 -3.28 -16.08
C GLN A 29 -18.79 -2.58 -16.03
N ILE A 30 -18.59 -1.52 -16.81
CA ILE A 30 -17.38 -0.71 -16.77
C ILE A 30 -17.28 0.05 -15.44
N ASP A 31 -18.37 0.64 -14.94
CA ASP A 31 -18.41 1.32 -13.64
C ASP A 31 -18.16 0.35 -12.48
N MET A 32 -18.74 -0.86 -12.53
CA MET A 32 -18.44 -1.91 -11.56
C MET A 32 -16.99 -2.36 -11.63
N LEU A 33 -16.42 -2.48 -12.84
CA LEU A 33 -15.03 -2.85 -13.03
C LEU A 33 -14.07 -1.73 -12.59
N GLU A 34 -14.42 -0.48 -12.82
CA GLU A 34 -13.68 0.70 -12.36
C GLU A 34 -13.74 0.81 -10.84
N ARG A 35 -14.88 0.50 -10.23
CA ARG A 35 -15.08 0.47 -8.77
C ARG A 35 -14.38 -0.73 -8.11
N ASP A 36 -14.29 -1.87 -8.79
CA ASP A 36 -13.49 -3.03 -8.33
C ASP A 36 -11.99 -2.83 -8.57
N ALA A 37 -11.63 -2.03 -9.58
CA ALA A 37 -10.26 -1.61 -9.86
C ALA A 37 -9.83 -0.40 -9.00
N GLN A 38 -10.75 0.27 -8.31
CA GLN A 38 -10.39 1.27 -7.30
C GLN A 38 -9.64 0.56 -6.18
N HIS A 39 -8.47 1.11 -5.87
CA HIS A 39 -7.53 0.58 -4.90
C HIS A 39 -8.22 0.20 -3.59
N LYS A 40 -8.10 -1.08 -3.19
CA LYS A 40 -8.60 -1.52 -1.89
C LYS A 40 -7.74 -0.89 -0.81
N PRO A 41 -8.34 -0.16 0.17
CA PRO A 41 -7.58 0.47 1.21
C PRO A 41 -6.79 -0.59 1.98
N THR A 42 -5.54 -0.26 2.31
CA THR A 42 -4.71 -1.13 3.12
C THR A 42 -5.40 -1.38 4.46
N PRO A 43 -5.57 -2.64 4.87
CA PRO A 43 -6.40 -2.93 6.02
C PRO A 43 -5.73 -2.47 7.31
N LEU A 44 -6.50 -1.86 8.22
CA LEU A 44 -5.99 -1.24 9.45
C LEU A 44 -5.15 -2.20 10.31
N TRP A 45 -5.47 -3.51 10.30
CA TRP A 45 -4.70 -4.51 11.03
C TRP A 45 -3.24 -4.61 10.56
N ALA A 46 -2.95 -4.33 9.29
CA ALA A 46 -1.59 -4.34 8.75
C ALA A 46 -0.74 -3.23 9.39
N TYR A 47 -1.30 -2.03 9.54
CA TYR A 47 -0.65 -0.91 10.23
C TYR A 47 -0.44 -1.20 11.72
N VAL A 48 -1.41 -1.86 12.36
CA VAL A 48 -1.27 -2.27 13.77
C VAL A 48 -0.15 -3.29 13.96
N ILE A 49 -0.06 -4.32 13.10
CA ILE A 49 1.02 -5.30 13.16
C ILE A 49 2.37 -4.63 12.90
N LEU A 50 2.47 -3.80 11.87
CA LEU A 50 3.71 -3.10 11.55
C LEU A 50 4.15 -2.15 12.66
N GLY A 51 3.22 -1.35 13.19
CA GLY A 51 3.47 -0.41 14.28
C GLY A 51 3.88 -1.10 15.57
N THR A 52 3.21 -2.20 15.95
CA THR A 52 3.56 -2.98 17.15
C THR A 52 4.93 -3.63 17.03
N LEU A 53 5.27 -4.23 15.88
CA LEU A 53 6.59 -4.77 15.61
C LEU A 53 7.69 -3.70 15.73
N PHE A 54 7.43 -2.51 15.21
CA PHE A 54 8.36 -1.38 15.31
C PHE A 54 8.50 -0.88 16.75
N GLY A 55 7.40 -0.77 17.49
CA GLY A 55 7.39 -0.39 18.90
C GLY A 55 8.14 -1.38 19.79
N VAL A 56 7.99 -2.69 19.55
CA VAL A 56 8.76 -3.75 20.23
C VAL A 56 10.26 -3.63 19.93
N THR A 57 10.62 -3.31 18.70
CA THR A 57 12.02 -3.07 18.32
C THR A 57 12.61 -1.88 19.09
N ALA A 58 11.87 -0.76 19.17
CA ALA A 58 12.29 0.44 19.90
C ALA A 58 12.43 0.18 21.41
N ALA A 59 11.48 -0.55 22.01
CA ALA A 59 11.57 -0.96 23.41
C ALA A 59 12.77 -1.91 23.64
N GLY A 60 13.00 -2.85 22.71
CA GLY A 60 14.15 -3.77 22.75
C GLY A 60 15.50 -3.06 22.69
N LEU A 61 15.59 -1.98 21.90
CA LEU A 61 16.78 -1.13 21.83
C LEU A 61 17.10 -0.47 23.17
N ILE A 62 16.09 0.13 23.83
CA ILE A 62 16.24 0.80 25.15
C ILE A 62 16.63 -0.20 26.24
N LEU A 63 16.03 -1.40 26.20
CA LEU A 63 16.33 -2.48 27.14
C LEU A 63 17.67 -3.17 26.89
N ARG A 64 18.45 -2.73 25.89
CA ARG A 64 19.70 -3.37 25.43
C ARG A 64 19.53 -4.86 25.15
N TRP A 65 18.37 -5.26 24.63
CA TRP A 65 18.10 -6.65 24.30
C TRP A 65 18.99 -7.11 23.15
N THR A 66 19.87 -8.08 23.36
CA THR A 66 20.91 -8.53 22.42
C THR A 66 20.42 -8.78 20.98
N TYR A 67 19.16 -9.17 20.77
CA TYR A 67 18.60 -9.54 19.47
C TYR A 67 17.63 -8.51 18.88
N TRP A 68 17.57 -7.29 19.40
CA TRP A 68 16.70 -6.23 18.88
C TRP A 68 16.90 -5.98 17.37
N TRP A 69 18.16 -6.05 16.91
CA TRP A 69 18.55 -5.84 15.51
C TRP A 69 18.07 -6.96 14.59
N ALA A 70 17.96 -8.20 15.09
CA ALA A 70 17.49 -9.33 14.30
C ALA A 70 15.99 -9.19 14.00
N LEU A 71 15.20 -8.76 15.00
CA LEU A 71 13.77 -8.48 14.82
C LEU A 71 13.56 -7.34 13.82
N PHE A 72 14.37 -6.28 13.92
CA PHE A 72 14.36 -5.18 12.95
C PHE A 72 14.65 -5.66 11.52
N ALA A 73 15.70 -6.47 11.34
CA ALA A 73 16.07 -7.01 10.03
C ALA A 73 14.96 -7.88 9.43
N VAL A 74 14.29 -8.70 10.24
CA VAL A 74 13.16 -9.52 9.79
C VAL A 74 12.00 -8.65 9.30
N ILE A 75 11.69 -7.53 9.96
CA ILE A 75 10.65 -6.60 9.52
C ILE A 75 10.99 -6.03 8.14
N ILE A 76 12.22 -5.54 7.95
CA ILE A 76 12.67 -4.97 6.67
C ILE A 76 12.59 -6.02 5.55
N ILE A 77 13.09 -7.24 5.80
CA ILE A 77 13.03 -8.33 4.83
C ILE A 77 11.59 -8.70 4.50
N ALA A 78 10.70 -8.75 5.50
CA ALA A 78 9.29 -9.06 5.29
C ALA A 78 8.60 -7.99 4.44
N CYS A 79 8.83 -6.70 4.70
CA CYS A 79 8.31 -5.61 3.88
C CYS A 79 8.78 -5.72 2.43
N ILE A 80 10.08 -5.92 2.21
CA ILE A 80 10.65 -6.09 0.85
C ILE A 80 10.03 -7.32 0.17
N ALA A 81 9.94 -8.45 0.86
CA ALA A 81 9.39 -9.69 0.31
C ALA A 81 7.92 -9.53 -0.11
N ILE A 82 7.12 -8.79 0.66
CA ILE A 82 5.73 -8.45 0.31
C ILE A 82 5.71 -7.60 -0.96
N THR A 83 6.49 -6.51 -1.01
CA THR A 83 6.55 -5.62 -2.17
C THR A 83 6.99 -6.35 -3.44
N VAL A 84 8.03 -7.20 -3.36
CA VAL A 84 8.52 -8.01 -4.49
C VAL A 84 7.48 -9.04 -4.92
N ARG A 85 6.79 -9.67 -3.96
CA ARG A 85 5.74 -10.65 -4.27
C ARG A 85 4.56 -9.99 -4.97
N ASP A 86 4.14 -8.81 -4.53
CA ASP A 86 3.04 -8.07 -5.15
C ASP A 86 3.45 -7.59 -6.55
N HIS A 87 4.68 -7.10 -6.71
CA HIS A 87 5.22 -6.74 -8.02
C HIS A 87 5.26 -7.94 -8.99
N ASN A 88 5.68 -9.11 -8.53
CA ASN A 88 5.80 -10.32 -9.35
C ASN A 88 4.48 -11.07 -9.56
N ARG A 89 3.46 -10.84 -8.73
CA ARG A 89 2.13 -11.45 -8.90
C ARG A 89 1.27 -10.72 -9.94
N ASN A 90 1.70 -9.56 -10.43
CA ASN A 90 1.01 -8.87 -11.50
C ASN A 90 1.21 -9.57 -12.86
N VAL A 91 0.09 -9.73 -13.57
CA VAL A 91 -0.09 -10.46 -14.82
C VAL A 91 0.87 -10.01 -15.93
N ARG A 92 0.98 -10.86 -16.97
CA ARG A 92 1.86 -10.68 -18.15
C ARG A 92 1.89 -9.21 -18.60
N PRO A 93 3.08 -8.63 -18.86
CA PRO A 93 3.23 -7.21 -19.21
C PRO A 93 2.34 -6.73 -20.37
N SER A 94 1.94 -7.64 -21.26
CA SER A 94 1.10 -7.39 -22.43
C SER A 94 -0.41 -7.23 -22.14
N MET A 95 -0.87 -7.51 -20.92
CA MET A 95 -2.29 -7.33 -20.49
C MET A 95 -2.44 -6.23 -19.44
N LYS A 96 -1.38 -5.46 -19.16
CA LYS A 96 -1.47 -4.31 -18.27
C LYS A 96 -2.32 -3.23 -18.95
N GLN A 97 -3.52 -2.98 -18.41
CA GLN A 97 -4.28 -1.76 -18.68
C GLN A 97 -3.39 -0.53 -18.42
N PRO A 98 -3.69 0.64 -19.04
CA PRO A 98 -2.96 1.88 -18.75
C PRO A 98 -2.80 2.02 -17.24
N ILE A 99 -1.54 2.11 -16.84
CA ILE A 99 -1.07 1.98 -15.46
C ILE A 99 -1.86 2.98 -14.62
N GLN A 100 -2.72 2.48 -13.74
CA GLN A 100 -3.22 3.25 -12.62
C GLN A 100 -1.96 3.69 -11.86
N GLU A 101 -1.75 5.01 -11.73
CA GLU A 101 -0.53 5.57 -11.16
C GLU A 101 -0.19 4.82 -9.86
N ASP A 102 1.04 4.30 -9.80
CA ASP A 102 1.50 3.59 -8.61
C ASP A 102 1.28 4.47 -7.39
N PRO A 103 0.82 3.89 -6.27
CA PRO A 103 0.56 4.64 -5.06
C PRO A 103 1.74 5.53 -4.69
N GLU A 104 1.50 6.84 -4.56
CA GLU A 104 2.51 7.76 -4.04
C GLU A 104 3.04 7.19 -2.72
N THR A 105 4.36 6.97 -2.69
CA THR A 105 5.01 6.40 -1.51
C THR A 105 4.77 7.33 -0.34
N ASN A 106 4.20 6.80 0.74
CA ASN A 106 4.02 7.52 1.99
C ASN A 106 5.40 7.71 2.66
N TRP A 107 6.14 8.71 2.20
CA TRP A 107 7.43 9.08 2.79
C TRP A 107 7.31 9.44 4.27
N GLY A 108 6.16 9.96 4.69
CA GLY A 108 5.89 10.28 6.10
C GLY A 108 5.94 9.06 7.00
N SER A 109 5.22 7.99 6.68
CA SER A 109 5.26 6.74 7.45
C SER A 109 6.55 5.96 7.25
N ALA A 110 7.15 6.00 6.06
CA ALA A 110 8.42 5.35 5.77
C ALA A 110 9.61 5.97 6.54
N LEU A 111 9.59 7.29 6.74
CA LEU A 111 10.66 8.01 7.46
C LEU A 111 10.39 8.17 8.96
N MET A 112 9.20 7.88 9.46
CA MET A 112 8.88 7.93 10.90
C MET A 112 9.89 7.16 11.79
N PRO A 113 10.30 5.93 11.42
CA PRO A 113 11.43 5.23 12.02
C PRO A 113 12.69 6.08 12.27
N LEU A 114 13.09 6.88 11.28
CA LEU A 114 14.30 7.72 11.34
C LEU A 114 14.14 8.90 12.30
N VAL A 115 12.92 9.41 12.47
CA VAL A 115 12.61 10.50 13.41
C VAL A 115 12.55 9.99 14.84
N PHE A 116 11.98 8.80 15.06
CA PHE A 116 11.86 8.23 16.40
C PHE A 116 13.17 7.63 16.93
N MET A 117 14.04 7.13 16.04
CA MET A 117 15.35 6.57 16.41
C MET A 117 16.19 7.49 17.32
N PRO A 118 16.43 8.77 17.00
CA PRO A 118 17.20 9.66 17.88
C PRO A 118 16.47 10.00 19.18
N ILE A 119 15.14 10.02 19.20
CA ILE A 119 14.35 10.30 20.42
C ILE A 119 14.56 9.19 21.46
N VAL A 120 14.78 7.95 21.00
CA VAL A 120 15.08 6.81 21.87
C VAL A 120 16.36 7.02 22.69
N TRP A 121 17.35 7.78 22.19
CA TRP A 121 18.60 8.06 22.91
C TRP A 121 18.44 9.02 24.09
N LEU A 122 17.31 9.73 24.17
CA LEU A 122 16.98 10.58 25.31
C LEU A 122 16.42 9.76 26.49
N VAL A 123 16.09 8.49 26.26
CA VAL A 123 15.55 7.59 27.28
C VAL A 123 16.72 6.91 28.01
N PRO A 124 16.71 6.86 29.35
CA PRO A 124 17.74 6.14 30.10
C PRO A 124 17.81 4.67 29.69
N GLU A 125 19.02 4.20 29.38
CA GLU A 125 19.26 2.80 29.02
C GLU A 125 18.79 1.85 30.14
N GLY A 126 18.13 0.75 29.77
CA GLY A 126 17.61 -0.23 30.71
C GLY A 126 16.32 0.18 31.45
N SER A 127 15.81 1.39 31.21
CA SER A 127 14.54 1.83 31.81
C SER A 127 13.35 1.10 31.19
N VAL A 128 12.72 0.20 31.95
CA VAL A 128 11.51 -0.52 31.51
C VAL A 128 10.35 0.43 31.25
N VAL A 129 10.18 1.45 32.11
CA VAL A 129 9.13 2.46 31.96
C VAL A 129 9.37 3.31 30.72
N GLY A 130 10.63 3.75 30.51
CA GLY A 130 11.01 4.51 29.32
C GLY A 130 10.86 3.72 28.03
N ALA A 131 11.27 2.45 28.04
CA ALA A 131 11.11 1.52 26.93
C ALA A 131 9.65 1.30 26.54
N THR A 132 8.78 1.16 27.54
CA THR A 132 7.35 0.96 27.33
C THR A 132 6.70 2.20 26.71
N ILE A 133 6.96 3.38 27.25
CA ILE A 133 6.41 4.64 26.73
C ILE A 133 6.92 4.90 25.31
N ALA A 134 8.22 4.75 25.07
CA ALA A 134 8.82 4.96 23.75
C ALA A 134 8.28 3.96 22.71
N GLY A 135 8.14 2.68 23.08
CA GLY A 135 7.57 1.66 22.21
C GLY A 135 6.11 1.94 21.83
N ILE A 136 5.29 2.36 22.80
CA ILE A 136 3.89 2.73 22.55
C ILE A 136 3.81 3.96 21.64
N LEU A 137 4.61 5.00 21.90
CA LEU A 137 4.62 6.22 21.09
C LEU A 137 5.07 5.95 19.65
N ALA A 138 6.13 5.15 19.47
CA ALA A 138 6.60 4.76 18.13
C ALA A 138 5.54 3.96 17.37
N ALA A 139 4.90 2.99 18.03
CA ALA A 139 3.81 2.22 17.42
C ALA A 139 2.62 3.10 17.04
N ALA A 140 2.17 3.95 17.96
CA ALA A 140 1.06 4.87 17.72
C ALA A 140 1.35 5.83 16.58
N ALA A 141 2.57 6.38 16.49
CA ALA A 141 2.94 7.28 15.42
C ALA A 141 2.87 6.61 14.03
N ILE A 142 3.37 5.38 13.89
CA ILE A 142 3.30 4.63 12.63
C ILE A 142 1.85 4.30 12.26
N ILE A 143 1.04 3.88 13.23
CA ILE A 143 -0.38 3.58 13.00
C ILE A 143 -1.14 4.83 12.57
N VAL A 144 -0.96 5.94 13.29
CA VAL A 144 -1.67 7.21 13.04
C VAL A 144 -1.23 7.79 11.69
N THR A 145 0.07 7.84 11.39
CA THR A 145 0.56 8.37 10.10
C THR A 145 0.15 7.50 8.92
N GLY A 146 0.19 6.17 9.06
CA GLY A 146 -0.31 5.24 8.05
C GLY A 146 -1.82 5.42 7.80
N TYR A 147 -2.61 5.46 8.87
CA TYR A 147 -4.05 5.61 8.79
C TYR A 147 -4.49 6.97 8.24
N TYR A 148 -3.88 8.07 8.70
CA TYR A 148 -4.21 9.42 8.21
C TYR A 148 -3.83 9.61 6.75
N TRP A 149 -2.70 9.03 6.31
CA TRP A 149 -2.31 9.07 4.91
C TRP A 149 -3.29 8.31 4.02
N GLU A 150 -3.67 7.09 4.43
CA GLU A 150 -4.65 6.29 3.69
C GLU A 150 -6.02 6.97 3.61
N LYS A 151 -6.40 7.71 4.66
CA LYS A 151 -7.66 8.47 4.69
C LYS A 151 -7.64 9.72 3.81
N ASN A 152 -6.48 10.35 3.65
CA ASN A 152 -6.33 11.60 2.89
C ASN A 152 -5.98 11.36 1.41
N ARG A 153 -6.01 10.11 0.97
CA ARG A 153 -5.68 9.66 -0.38
C ARG A 153 -6.93 9.26 -1.14
#